data_AF-A0A1G0YQW0-F1
#
_entry.id   AF-A0A1G0YQW0-F1
#
_cell.length_a   1.000
_cell.length_b   1.000
_cell.length_c   1.000
_cell.angle_alpha   90.00
_cell.angle_beta   90.00
_cell.angle_gamma   90.00
#
_symmetry.space_group_name_H-M   'P 1'
#
loop_
_entity.id
_entity.type
_entity.pdbx_description
1 polymer ?
#
loop_
_entity_poly.entity_id
_entity_poly.type
_entity_poly.pdbx_seq_one_letter_code
_entity_poly.pdbx_strand_id
1 'polypeptide(L)'
;MYKFVQAAGNKLTFFRQSAIRLSGTALNQSALHTASNSAKLFALLRKYPDGEVGFTSVLEGTFLQDPSIHPQIQHAARPLHELRQVATIYGARNVKRLIYYVLPHREILYRTIAFAVAHVRTESSEQLYQIVAKCYKTYTGKSLRGINDTYKQILQRSVWQAREILLTYEETQQTSDEVLDMLVEPYLVEQHATGDANSVKLSENPSLLMAYADSLTKKSLAAEISQGMQEDNQLLFSQGLIEPIPAVFASERVTYIVAGASATGKGELTKRLIEQKELELGKICRIIPDEWHYLLKYVGDSTNLGLDTKHHGVLLREETLIIREIIMASFIDLIRNNQPVPHCFMEVIIPTSERMAFATMGGGSVKCYLTSHNNPIKVVEGSIARYEKTGRLVWPAVILKSLQDVSQESPNTIKWILGSRDKAQIEVHDMTYLHEGISPPTKPIYTADSSSGKMIIYDLENMLRSFSNRYLNRHAKDAEGLYLKLIKGNNLKEIVADFKTAYKDIIGSIVLVDPTANFFDSQSIDEHLYAHFNDAGQLIIDNQAIYDSVISNSEISHVFLNEFNPYHSDLTQKIG
;
A
#
# COMPACT_ATOMS: atom_id res chain seq x y z
N MET A 1 17.29 58.03 -9.98
CA MET A 1 16.66 56.69 -9.97
C MET A 1 16.04 56.36 -8.61
N TYR A 2 15.23 57.27 -8.04
CA TYR A 2 14.72 57.18 -6.65
C TYR A 2 13.27 57.70 -6.52
N LYS A 3 12.46 57.52 -7.59
CA LYS A 3 11.05 57.96 -7.67
C LYS A 3 10.11 56.91 -8.31
N PHE A 4 10.51 55.65 -8.41
CA PHE A 4 9.69 54.58 -8.99
C PHE A 4 9.21 53.51 -7.99
N VAL A 5 9.61 53.60 -6.71
CA VAL A 5 9.22 52.64 -5.65
C VAL A 5 7.99 53.11 -4.86
N GLN A 6 7.62 54.39 -4.90
CA GLN A 6 6.47 54.93 -4.15
C GLN A 6 5.10 54.77 -4.83
N ALA A 7 5.04 54.36 -6.11
CA ALA A 7 3.76 54.21 -6.83
C ALA A 7 3.06 52.84 -6.58
N ALA A 8 3.79 51.83 -6.11
CA ALA A 8 3.24 50.50 -5.83
C ALA A 8 2.64 50.36 -4.41
N GLY A 9 3.08 51.19 -3.45
CA GLY A 9 2.67 51.09 -2.04
C GLY A 9 1.23 51.52 -1.75
N ASN A 10 0.63 52.38 -2.58
CA ASN A 10 -0.66 53.02 -2.28
C ASN A 10 -1.90 52.36 -2.93
N LYS A 11 -1.75 51.25 -3.66
CA LYS A 11 -2.89 50.46 -4.19
C LYS A 11 -3.27 49.24 -3.34
N LEU A 12 -2.44 48.81 -2.40
CA LEU A 12 -2.72 47.68 -1.51
C LEU A 12 -3.46 48.09 -0.21
N THR A 13 -3.42 49.37 0.17
CA THR A 13 -4.10 49.88 1.37
C THR A 13 -5.61 50.12 1.16
N PHE A 14 -6.03 50.44 -0.07
CA PHE A 14 -7.44 50.75 -0.38
C PHE A 14 -8.36 49.53 -0.38
N PHE A 15 -7.82 48.33 -0.66
CA PHE A 15 -8.58 47.07 -0.57
C PHE A 15 -8.71 46.52 0.86
N ARG A 16 -7.88 46.99 1.81
CA ARG A 16 -7.92 46.50 3.21
C ARG A 16 -8.91 47.24 4.11
N GLN A 17 -9.34 48.46 3.76
CA GLN A 17 -10.27 49.24 4.60
C GLN A 17 -11.75 49.12 4.15
N SER A 18 -12.02 48.77 2.90
CA SER A 18 -13.39 48.57 2.39
C SER A 18 -14.05 47.26 2.85
N ALA A 19 -13.30 46.33 3.46
CA ALA A 19 -13.80 45.03 3.93
C ALA A 19 -14.18 44.99 5.42
N ILE A 20 -13.99 46.09 6.17
CA ILE A 20 -14.13 46.12 7.65
C ILE A 20 -15.43 46.81 8.11
N ARG A 21 -16.30 47.24 7.19
CA ARG A 21 -17.63 47.80 7.50
C ARG A 21 -18.76 47.21 6.65
N LEU A 22 -19.03 45.92 6.85
CA LEU A 22 -20.40 45.39 6.83
C LEU A 22 -20.53 44.30 7.90
N SER A 23 -21.61 44.41 8.66
CA SER A 23 -21.96 43.70 9.89
C SER A 23 -21.84 42.16 9.87
N GLY A 24 -21.15 41.64 10.89
CA GLY A 24 -21.61 40.55 11.76
C GLY A 24 -22.15 39.24 11.15
N THR A 25 -21.35 38.18 11.23
CA THR A 25 -21.76 36.85 11.76
C THR A 25 -20.53 35.96 11.91
N ALA A 26 -20.54 35.03 12.88
CA ALA A 26 -19.45 34.09 13.14
C ALA A 26 -19.38 32.91 12.13
N LEU A 27 -19.89 33.12 10.92
CA LEU A 27 -19.98 32.15 9.83
C LEU A 27 -19.08 32.60 8.67
N ASN A 28 -17.78 32.26 8.71
CA ASN A 28 -16.94 32.11 7.50
C ASN A 28 -15.47 31.71 7.73
N GLN A 29 -14.94 31.62 8.97
CA GLN A 29 -13.53 31.27 9.16
C GLN A 29 -13.19 29.83 8.71
N SER A 30 -14.10 28.86 8.89
CA SER A 30 -13.95 27.50 8.36
C SER A 30 -14.01 27.45 6.83
N ALA A 31 -14.91 28.22 6.21
CA ALA A 31 -15.04 28.33 4.76
C ALA A 31 -13.81 28.99 4.12
N LEU A 32 -13.28 30.07 4.72
CA LEU A 32 -12.04 30.72 4.27
C LEU A 32 -10.81 29.81 4.40
N HIS A 33 -10.69 29.04 5.49
CA HIS A 33 -9.62 28.04 5.62
C HIS A 33 -9.75 26.90 4.60
N THR A 34 -10.96 26.39 4.37
CA THR A 34 -11.19 25.28 3.43
C THR A 34 -11.02 25.74 1.98
N ALA A 35 -11.44 26.96 1.63
CA ALA A 35 -11.18 27.56 0.32
C ALA A 35 -9.67 27.82 0.10
N SER A 36 -8.95 28.31 1.11
CA SER A 36 -7.48 28.45 1.08
C SER A 36 -6.78 27.11 0.84
N ASN A 37 -7.16 26.06 1.56
CA ASN A 37 -6.51 24.76 1.46
C ASN A 37 -6.90 23.99 0.19
N SER A 38 -8.15 24.09 -0.25
CA SER A 38 -8.59 23.63 -1.58
C SER A 38 -7.82 24.36 -2.70
N ALA A 39 -7.65 25.68 -2.60
CA ALA A 39 -6.85 26.43 -3.56
C ALA A 39 -5.36 26.01 -3.55
N LYS A 40 -4.77 25.72 -2.39
CA LYS A 40 -3.42 25.14 -2.28
C LYS A 40 -3.34 23.74 -2.91
N LEU A 41 -4.34 22.88 -2.67
CA LEU A 41 -4.46 21.55 -3.28
C LEU A 41 -4.50 21.65 -4.80
N PHE A 42 -5.36 22.51 -5.36
CA PHE A 42 -5.46 22.68 -6.81
C PHE A 42 -4.28 23.45 -7.41
N ALA A 43 -3.60 24.31 -6.64
CA ALA A 43 -2.32 24.87 -7.05
C ALA A 43 -1.22 23.77 -7.11
N LEU A 44 -1.19 22.84 -6.16
CA LEU A 44 -0.27 21.69 -6.17
C LEU A 44 -0.58 20.73 -7.33
N LEU A 45 -1.85 20.37 -7.54
CA LEU A 45 -2.30 19.55 -8.68
C LEU A 45 -2.03 20.22 -10.03
N ARG A 46 -2.14 21.56 -10.14
CA ARG A 46 -1.78 22.28 -11.38
C ARG A 46 -0.27 22.40 -11.58
N LYS A 47 0.51 22.50 -10.50
CA LYS A 47 1.98 22.60 -10.53
C LYS A 47 2.66 21.25 -10.77
N TYR A 48 2.00 20.15 -10.40
CA TYR A 48 2.47 18.77 -10.54
C TYR A 48 1.32 17.88 -11.05
N PRO A 49 0.86 18.06 -12.31
CA PRO A 49 -0.36 17.43 -12.84
C PRO A 49 -0.27 15.92 -12.92
N ASP A 50 0.94 15.38 -13.11
CA ASP A 50 1.15 13.97 -13.36
C ASP A 50 1.85 13.32 -12.16
N GLY A 51 1.07 12.97 -11.13
CA GLY A 51 1.52 12.05 -10.08
C GLY A 51 1.79 10.63 -10.58
N GLU A 52 1.50 10.36 -11.85
CA GLU A 52 1.96 9.18 -12.61
C GLU A 52 3.30 9.38 -13.34
N VAL A 53 3.99 10.50 -13.09
CA VAL A 53 5.46 10.62 -13.20
C VAL A 53 6.12 9.91 -11.99
N GLY A 54 5.54 8.76 -11.64
CA GLY A 54 6.04 7.76 -10.71
C GLY A 54 6.60 6.62 -11.53
N PHE A 55 7.87 6.76 -11.92
CA PHE A 55 8.62 5.82 -12.77
C PHE A 55 8.18 5.74 -14.24
N THR A 56 7.04 5.17 -14.61
CA THR A 56 6.79 4.78 -16.03
C THR A 56 6.97 5.93 -17.03
N SER A 57 6.35 7.10 -16.80
CA SER A 57 6.53 8.25 -17.71
C SER A 57 7.86 9.00 -17.54
N VAL A 58 8.56 8.85 -16.41
CA VAL A 58 9.97 9.30 -16.28
C VAL A 58 10.87 8.45 -17.18
N LEU A 59 10.63 7.13 -17.18
CA LEU A 59 11.38 6.12 -17.92
C LEU A 59 11.10 6.23 -19.42
N GLU A 60 9.82 6.22 -19.81
CA GLU A 60 9.34 6.35 -21.19
C GLU A 60 9.72 7.70 -21.82
N GLY A 61 9.71 8.80 -21.05
CA GLY A 61 9.89 10.15 -21.57
C GLY A 61 11.27 10.80 -21.42
N THR A 62 12.08 10.41 -20.41
CA THR A 62 13.35 11.12 -20.12
C THR A 62 14.54 10.20 -19.83
N PHE A 63 14.35 9.11 -19.07
CA PHE A 63 15.42 8.19 -18.70
C PHE A 63 15.95 7.38 -19.89
N LEU A 64 15.08 7.05 -20.86
CA LEU A 64 15.46 6.42 -22.12
C LEU A 64 16.12 7.39 -23.12
N GLN A 65 15.86 8.70 -23.04
CA GLN A 65 16.24 9.64 -24.10
C GLN A 65 17.48 10.51 -23.81
N ASP A 66 17.73 10.94 -22.57
CA ASP A 66 18.86 11.86 -22.28
C ASP A 66 19.91 11.26 -21.30
N PRO A 67 21.15 11.01 -21.75
CA PRO A 67 22.23 10.48 -20.91
C PRO A 67 22.68 11.41 -19.75
N SER A 68 22.26 12.68 -19.74
CA SER A 68 22.77 13.71 -18.81
C SER A 68 21.92 13.92 -17.56
N ILE A 69 20.67 13.41 -17.51
CA ILE A 69 19.67 13.85 -16.52
C ILE A 69 19.88 13.28 -15.10
N HIS A 70 20.56 12.14 -14.91
CA HIS A 70 20.91 11.63 -13.57
C HIS A 70 22.29 10.95 -13.51
N PRO A 71 23.40 11.70 -13.31
CA PRO A 71 24.76 11.14 -13.29
C PRO A 71 25.17 10.40 -12.00
N GLN A 72 24.32 10.33 -10.95
CA GLN A 72 24.77 9.97 -9.58
C GLN A 72 23.76 9.18 -8.71
N ILE A 73 23.02 8.22 -9.27
CA ILE A 73 22.36 7.19 -8.43
C ILE A 73 23.40 6.11 -8.12
N GLN A 74 24.10 6.20 -6.98
CA GLN A 74 25.17 5.25 -6.62
C GLN A 74 24.68 3.81 -6.40
N HIS A 75 23.37 3.59 -6.28
CA HIS A 75 22.75 2.25 -6.21
C HIS A 75 22.93 1.42 -7.51
N ALA A 76 23.36 2.04 -8.60
CA ALA A 76 23.89 1.34 -9.76
C ALA A 76 25.33 1.81 -10.05
N ALA A 77 26.31 0.93 -9.87
CA ALA A 77 27.72 1.21 -10.19
C ALA A 77 28.02 1.23 -11.71
N ARG A 78 27.00 1.41 -12.56
CA ARG A 78 27.07 1.17 -14.01
C ARG A 78 26.89 2.42 -14.85
N PRO A 79 27.55 2.48 -16.03
CA PRO A 79 27.21 3.42 -17.08
C PRO A 79 25.72 3.36 -17.46
N LEU A 80 25.12 4.53 -17.70
CA LEU A 80 23.69 4.65 -18.02
C LEU A 80 23.28 3.93 -19.32
N HIS A 81 24.21 3.71 -20.26
CA HIS A 81 23.91 2.97 -21.50
C HIS A 81 23.70 1.47 -21.26
N GLU A 82 24.46 0.85 -20.36
CA GLU A 82 24.26 -0.55 -19.95
C GLU A 82 22.90 -0.70 -19.25
N LEU A 83 22.59 0.20 -18.31
CA LEU A 83 21.31 0.18 -17.60
C LEU A 83 20.10 0.28 -18.54
N ARG A 84 20.21 1.06 -19.63
CA ARG A 84 19.16 1.15 -20.67
C ARG A 84 18.99 -0.17 -21.43
N GLN A 85 20.07 -0.83 -21.83
CA GLN A 85 20.01 -2.09 -22.56
C GLN A 85 19.42 -3.23 -21.71
N VAL A 86 19.76 -3.28 -20.41
CA VAL A 86 19.11 -4.19 -19.47
C VAL A 86 17.64 -3.79 -19.27
N ALA A 87 17.31 -2.48 -19.29
CA ALA A 87 15.92 -2.01 -19.14
C ALA A 87 14.98 -2.44 -20.26
N THR A 88 15.49 -2.44 -21.48
CA THR A 88 14.82 -2.97 -22.66
C THR A 88 14.38 -4.43 -22.42
N ILE A 89 15.30 -5.29 -21.97
CA ILE A 89 15.05 -6.73 -21.74
C ILE A 89 13.99 -7.00 -20.67
N TYR A 90 14.06 -6.34 -19.51
CA TYR A 90 13.06 -6.52 -18.46
C TYR A 90 11.70 -5.87 -18.80
N GLY A 91 11.68 -4.92 -19.74
CA GLY A 91 10.54 -4.08 -20.09
C GLY A 91 10.22 -3.02 -19.03
N ALA A 92 9.51 -1.96 -19.45
CA ALA A 92 9.20 -0.78 -18.63
C ALA A 92 8.50 -1.09 -17.28
N ARG A 93 7.82 -2.23 -17.16
CA ARG A 93 7.11 -2.66 -15.94
C ARG A 93 8.04 -3.24 -14.86
N ASN A 94 9.19 -3.82 -15.23
CA ASN A 94 10.11 -4.49 -14.30
C ASN A 94 11.36 -3.65 -13.96
N VAL A 95 11.36 -2.33 -14.22
CA VAL A 95 12.50 -1.45 -13.94
C VAL A 95 12.94 -1.44 -12.46
N LYS A 96 12.05 -1.89 -11.56
CA LYS A 96 12.35 -2.24 -10.16
C LYS A 96 13.51 -3.25 -10.00
N ARG A 97 13.74 -4.15 -10.97
CA ARG A 97 14.85 -5.13 -10.95
C ARG A 97 16.19 -4.56 -11.42
N LEU A 98 16.18 -3.42 -12.11
CA LEU A 98 17.36 -2.82 -12.77
C LEU A 98 18.15 -1.85 -11.89
N ILE A 99 17.42 -1.08 -11.08
CA ILE A 99 17.98 0.07 -10.35
C ILE A 99 18.72 -0.38 -9.07
N TYR A 100 18.53 -1.63 -8.66
CA TYR A 100 19.14 -2.20 -7.46
C TYR A 100 20.14 -3.29 -7.83
N TYR A 101 21.25 -2.87 -8.42
CA TYR A 101 22.48 -3.67 -8.36
C TYR A 101 22.95 -3.63 -6.91
N VAL A 102 22.56 -4.64 -6.13
CA VAL A 102 22.69 -4.55 -4.67
C VAL A 102 24.17 -4.65 -4.29
N LEU A 103 24.77 -3.49 -4.04
CA LEU A 103 26.08 -3.38 -3.42
C LEU A 103 26.05 -4.20 -2.12
N PRO A 104 27.08 -5.02 -1.81
CA PRO A 104 26.96 -5.98 -0.71
C PRO A 104 26.57 -5.37 0.64
N HIS A 105 27.02 -4.14 0.94
CA HIS A 105 26.61 -3.42 2.16
C HIS A 105 25.11 -3.09 2.21
N ARG A 106 24.45 -2.85 1.07
CA ARG A 106 22.99 -2.68 0.99
C ARG A 106 22.25 -3.99 1.20
N GLU A 107 22.74 -5.12 0.67
CA GLU A 107 22.13 -6.44 0.88
C GLU A 107 22.24 -6.86 2.36
N ILE A 108 23.39 -6.63 2.99
CA ILE A 108 23.57 -6.82 4.44
C ILE A 108 22.57 -5.95 5.21
N LEU A 109 22.36 -4.69 4.81
CA LEU A 109 21.41 -3.80 5.48
C LEU A 109 19.97 -4.29 5.36
N TYR A 110 19.54 -4.71 4.16
CA TYR A 110 18.19 -5.27 3.95
C TYR A 110 17.96 -6.52 4.80
N ARG A 111 18.94 -7.44 4.84
CA ARG A 111 18.90 -8.64 5.67
C ARG A 111 18.97 -8.34 7.16
N THR A 112 19.71 -7.30 7.57
CA THR A 112 19.75 -6.84 8.96
C THR A 112 18.38 -6.34 9.41
N ILE A 113 17.73 -5.50 8.60
CA ILE A 113 16.39 -4.97 8.92
C ILE A 113 15.38 -6.11 8.93
N ALA A 114 15.40 -6.99 7.92
CA ALA A 114 14.51 -8.15 7.87
C ALA A 114 14.69 -9.06 9.09
N PHE A 115 15.92 -9.39 9.47
CA PHE A 115 16.23 -10.20 10.65
C PHE A 115 15.72 -9.53 11.95
N ALA A 116 16.02 -8.25 12.14
CA ALA A 116 15.62 -7.53 13.34
C ALA A 116 14.09 -7.41 13.48
N VAL A 117 13.37 -7.23 12.37
CA VAL A 117 11.90 -7.18 12.35
C VAL A 117 11.27 -8.56 12.56
N ALA A 118 11.83 -9.59 11.93
CA ALA A 118 11.25 -10.94 11.90
C ALA A 118 11.58 -11.81 13.12
N HIS A 119 12.72 -11.57 13.79
CA HIS A 119 13.25 -12.48 14.82
C HIS A 119 13.66 -11.81 16.14
N VAL A 120 13.75 -10.48 16.20
CA VAL A 120 14.24 -9.77 17.40
C VAL A 120 13.10 -9.01 18.07
N ARG A 121 12.98 -9.16 19.39
CA ARG A 121 12.02 -8.42 20.20
C ARG A 121 12.35 -6.92 20.19
N THR A 122 11.37 -6.10 19.79
CA THR A 122 11.49 -4.63 19.79
C THR A 122 10.19 -3.98 20.27
N GLU A 123 10.29 -3.09 21.25
CA GLU A 123 9.15 -2.42 21.88
C GLU A 123 8.87 -1.04 21.27
N SER A 124 9.82 -0.50 20.50
CA SER A 124 9.70 0.79 19.81
C SER A 124 10.52 0.86 18.52
N SER A 125 10.21 1.83 17.66
CA SER A 125 10.97 2.15 16.44
C SER A 125 12.40 2.60 16.75
N GLU A 126 12.62 3.27 17.89
CA GLU A 126 13.94 3.72 18.36
C GLU A 126 14.81 2.53 18.79
N GLN A 127 14.25 1.58 19.54
CA GLN A 127 14.96 0.35 19.90
C GLN A 127 15.28 -0.50 18.66
N LEU A 128 14.37 -0.56 17.69
CA LEU A 128 14.62 -1.20 16.39
C LEU A 128 15.80 -0.53 15.66
N TYR A 129 15.87 0.80 15.62
CA TYR A 129 17.01 1.52 15.04
C TYR A 129 18.34 1.17 15.73
N GLN A 130 18.38 1.17 17.06
CA GLN A 130 19.59 0.86 17.82
C GLN A 130 20.05 -0.59 17.60
N ILE A 131 19.12 -1.56 17.57
CA ILE A 131 19.40 -2.96 17.28
C ILE A 131 19.90 -3.15 15.85
N VAL A 132 19.22 -2.57 14.86
CA VAL A 132 19.62 -2.66 13.45
C VAL A 132 21.01 -2.04 13.24
N ALA A 133 21.30 -0.89 13.83
CA ALA A 133 22.63 -0.26 13.76
C ALA A 133 23.73 -1.12 14.41
N LYS A 134 23.44 -1.75 15.57
CA LYS A 134 24.35 -2.66 16.27
C LYS A 134 24.63 -3.92 15.46
N CYS A 135 23.59 -4.61 15.00
CA CYS A 135 23.69 -5.81 14.16
C CYS A 135 24.43 -5.51 12.85
N TYR A 136 24.06 -4.44 12.15
CA TYR A 136 24.71 -4.01 10.91
C TYR A 136 26.21 -3.77 11.11
N LYS A 137 26.59 -3.09 12.20
CA LYS A 137 28.00 -2.86 12.57
C LYS A 137 28.75 -4.16 12.89
N THR A 138 28.10 -5.16 13.48
CA THR A 138 28.71 -6.49 13.70
C THR A 138 29.04 -7.17 12.37
N TYR A 139 28.05 -7.34 11.49
CA TYR A 139 28.23 -8.04 10.22
C TYR A 139 29.23 -7.30 9.30
N THR A 140 29.14 -5.97 9.24
CA THR A 140 30.07 -5.17 8.42
C THR A 140 31.47 -5.07 9.03
N GLY A 141 31.58 -4.95 10.36
CA GLY A 141 32.84 -4.77 11.08
C GLY A 141 33.77 -5.99 11.05
N LYS A 142 33.22 -7.21 11.01
CA LYS A 142 34.00 -8.44 10.81
C LYS A 142 34.23 -8.77 9.34
N SER A 143 33.23 -8.58 8.47
CA SER A 143 33.19 -9.26 7.16
C SER A 143 33.44 -8.37 5.94
N LEU A 144 33.48 -7.04 6.05
CA LEU A 144 33.64 -6.15 4.88
C LEU A 144 34.90 -6.38 4.03
N ARG A 145 36.01 -6.85 4.63
CA ARG A 145 37.24 -7.15 3.87
C ARG A 145 37.12 -8.41 3.01
N GLY A 146 36.31 -9.39 3.41
CA GLY A 146 36.04 -10.58 2.59
C GLY A 146 34.95 -10.32 1.55
N ILE A 147 33.86 -9.65 1.97
CA ILE A 147 32.63 -9.53 1.19
C ILE A 147 32.81 -8.89 -0.20
N ASN A 148 33.72 -7.93 -0.37
CA ASN A 148 33.99 -7.34 -1.69
C ASN A 148 34.72 -8.31 -2.64
N ASP A 149 35.52 -9.24 -2.12
CA ASP A 149 36.22 -10.23 -2.94
C ASP A 149 35.34 -11.47 -3.17
N THR A 150 34.59 -11.91 -2.16
CA THR A 150 33.47 -12.86 -2.29
C THR A 150 32.50 -12.40 -3.37
N TYR A 151 32.13 -11.11 -3.39
CA TYR A 151 31.26 -10.54 -4.41
C TYR A 151 31.83 -10.61 -5.83
N LYS A 152 33.12 -10.28 -6.02
CA LYS A 152 33.79 -10.44 -7.33
C LYS A 152 33.79 -11.90 -7.79
N GLN A 153 34.06 -12.84 -6.88
CA GLN A 153 34.05 -14.28 -7.18
C GLN A 153 32.64 -14.77 -7.57
N ILE A 154 31.62 -14.35 -6.81
CA ILE A 154 30.22 -14.66 -7.13
C ILE A 154 29.85 -14.07 -8.49
N LEU A 155 30.14 -12.80 -8.75
CA LEU A 155 29.86 -12.14 -10.03
C LEU A 155 30.53 -12.87 -11.21
N GLN A 156 31.82 -13.21 -11.09
CA GLN A 156 32.55 -13.97 -12.12
C GLN A 156 31.91 -15.35 -12.37
N ARG A 157 31.55 -16.07 -11.31
CA ARG A 157 30.86 -17.36 -11.40
C ARG A 157 29.48 -17.22 -12.05
N SER A 158 28.71 -16.20 -11.67
CA SER A 158 27.37 -15.94 -12.19
C SER A 158 27.37 -15.51 -13.65
N VAL A 159 28.36 -14.72 -14.10
CA VAL A 159 28.57 -14.41 -15.53
C VAL A 159 28.89 -15.67 -16.33
N TRP A 160 29.77 -16.54 -15.80
CA TRP A 160 30.06 -17.82 -16.46
C TRP A 160 28.82 -18.72 -16.53
N GLN A 161 28.13 -18.93 -15.40
CA GLN A 161 26.90 -19.74 -15.33
C GLN A 161 25.80 -19.21 -16.25
N ALA A 162 25.59 -17.89 -16.30
CA ALA A 162 24.60 -17.30 -17.18
C ALA A 162 24.90 -17.58 -18.66
N ARG A 163 26.18 -17.60 -19.05
CA ARG A 163 26.60 -17.91 -20.42
C ARG A 163 26.32 -19.36 -20.81
N GLU A 164 26.69 -20.31 -19.96
CA GLU A 164 26.45 -21.75 -20.19
C GLU A 164 24.95 -22.06 -20.29
N ILE A 165 24.12 -21.42 -19.43
CA ILE A 165 22.67 -21.62 -19.43
C ILE A 165 22.02 -21.00 -20.68
N LEU A 166 22.46 -19.81 -21.12
CA LEU A 166 21.97 -19.19 -22.36
C LEU A 166 22.38 -20.00 -23.60
N LEU A 167 23.62 -20.52 -23.66
CA LEU A 167 24.04 -21.47 -24.71
C LEU A 167 23.13 -22.70 -24.73
N THR A 168 22.85 -23.27 -23.56
CA THR A 168 21.95 -24.43 -23.43
C THR A 168 20.53 -24.10 -23.89
N TYR A 169 20.01 -22.90 -23.59
CA TYR A 169 18.70 -22.44 -24.08
C TYR A 169 18.69 -22.33 -25.61
N GLU A 170 19.71 -21.74 -26.22
CA GLU A 170 19.82 -21.62 -27.69
C GLU A 170 19.84 -22.99 -28.38
N GLU A 171 20.63 -23.93 -27.85
CA GLU A 171 20.83 -25.25 -28.46
C GLU A 171 19.63 -26.20 -28.27
N THR A 172 18.88 -26.06 -27.18
CA THR A 172 17.87 -27.07 -26.77
C THR A 172 16.46 -26.54 -26.56
N GLN A 173 16.28 -25.23 -26.34
CA GLN A 173 15.03 -24.60 -25.89
C GLN A 173 14.43 -25.24 -24.60
N GLN A 174 15.27 -25.82 -23.72
CA GLN A 174 14.82 -26.66 -22.60
C GLN A 174 15.30 -26.22 -21.20
N THR A 175 15.58 -24.93 -20.97
CA THR A 175 15.98 -24.44 -19.63
C THR A 175 14.82 -23.79 -18.88
N SER A 176 14.22 -24.55 -17.96
CA SER A 176 12.99 -24.22 -17.22
C SER A 176 13.20 -23.32 -15.98
N ASP A 177 14.00 -22.26 -16.10
CA ASP A 177 14.17 -21.28 -15.02
C ASP A 177 13.20 -20.11 -15.25
N GLU A 178 12.27 -19.88 -14.32
CA GLU A 178 11.30 -18.77 -14.37
C GLU A 178 11.97 -17.39 -14.57
N VAL A 179 13.21 -17.24 -14.09
CA VAL A 179 14.02 -16.03 -14.32
C VAL A 179 14.45 -15.92 -15.78
N LEU A 180 14.78 -17.04 -16.42
CA LEU A 180 15.22 -17.10 -17.80
C LEU A 180 14.06 -16.84 -18.76
N ASP A 181 12.90 -17.47 -18.55
CA ASP A 181 11.70 -17.21 -19.35
C ASP A 181 11.33 -15.71 -19.32
N MET A 182 11.34 -15.11 -18.11
CA MET A 182 11.08 -13.68 -17.90
C MET A 182 12.08 -12.73 -18.59
N LEU A 183 13.27 -13.21 -18.98
CA LEU A 183 14.32 -12.42 -19.62
C LEU A 183 14.43 -12.68 -21.12
N VAL A 184 14.31 -13.94 -21.54
CA VAL A 184 14.54 -14.38 -22.91
C VAL A 184 13.30 -14.14 -23.76
N GLU A 185 12.09 -14.47 -23.28
CA GLU A 185 10.88 -14.30 -24.08
C GLU A 185 10.62 -12.83 -24.48
N PRO A 186 10.69 -11.82 -23.57
CA PRO A 186 10.45 -10.43 -23.96
C PRO A 186 11.50 -9.92 -24.95
N TYR A 187 12.77 -10.31 -24.75
CA TYR A 187 13.88 -9.93 -25.62
C TYR A 187 13.71 -10.50 -27.04
N LEU A 188 13.34 -11.77 -27.17
CA LEU A 188 13.05 -12.39 -28.47
C LEU A 188 11.88 -11.67 -29.17
N VAL A 189 10.78 -11.41 -28.47
CA VAL A 189 9.60 -10.70 -29.03
C VAL A 189 9.98 -9.33 -29.60
N GLU A 190 10.87 -8.59 -28.95
CA GLU A 190 11.37 -7.31 -29.46
C GLU A 190 12.26 -7.47 -30.70
N GLN A 191 13.20 -8.42 -30.70
CA GLN A 191 14.05 -8.69 -31.88
C GLN A 191 13.23 -9.14 -33.10
N HIS A 192 12.23 -10.00 -32.89
CA HIS A 192 11.24 -10.38 -33.92
C HIS A 192 10.49 -9.17 -34.49
N ALA A 193 10.14 -8.18 -33.66
CA ALA A 193 9.49 -6.95 -34.11
C ALA A 193 10.42 -6.03 -34.92
N THR A 194 11.74 -6.09 -34.69
CA THR A 194 12.75 -5.31 -35.44
C THR A 194 13.26 -5.99 -36.72
N GLY A 195 12.91 -7.25 -36.97
CA GLY A 195 12.96 -7.86 -38.30
C GLY A 195 14.12 -8.81 -38.63
N ASP A 196 14.98 -9.17 -37.67
CA ASP A 196 16.03 -10.20 -37.90
C ASP A 196 16.20 -11.14 -36.69
N ALA A 197 15.36 -12.16 -36.61
CA ALA A 197 15.34 -13.10 -35.49
C ALA A 197 16.30 -14.31 -35.63
N ASN A 198 16.78 -14.59 -36.85
CA ASN A 198 17.54 -15.80 -37.14
C ASN A 198 19.07 -15.63 -36.96
N SER A 199 19.52 -14.45 -36.54
CA SER A 199 20.94 -14.10 -36.36
C SER A 199 21.36 -13.93 -34.90
N VAL A 200 20.42 -14.00 -33.96
CA VAL A 200 20.63 -13.60 -32.56
C VAL A 200 21.10 -14.78 -31.71
N LYS A 201 22.39 -14.77 -31.34
CA LYS A 201 22.92 -15.63 -30.28
C LYS A 201 22.72 -14.99 -28.90
N LEU A 202 21.97 -15.66 -28.03
CA LEU A 202 21.56 -15.14 -26.72
C LEU A 202 22.72 -15.02 -25.72
N SER A 203 23.65 -15.98 -25.75
CA SER A 203 24.85 -16.09 -24.92
C SER A 203 26.01 -15.17 -25.35
N GLU A 204 25.97 -14.69 -26.60
CA GLU A 204 26.85 -13.64 -27.11
C GLU A 204 26.22 -12.23 -26.95
N ASN A 205 24.93 -12.14 -26.62
CA ASN A 205 24.27 -10.87 -26.31
C ASN A 205 24.74 -10.34 -24.93
N PRO A 206 25.46 -9.20 -24.85
CA PRO A 206 26.01 -8.73 -23.58
C PRO A 206 24.94 -8.30 -22.57
N SER A 207 23.77 -7.88 -23.06
CA SER A 207 22.70 -7.30 -22.24
C SER A 207 21.89 -8.38 -21.54
N LEU A 208 21.58 -9.47 -22.25
CA LEU A 208 20.87 -10.64 -21.73
C LEU A 208 21.76 -11.47 -20.81
N LEU A 209 23.02 -11.69 -21.20
CA LEU A 209 24.03 -12.31 -20.36
C LEU A 209 24.20 -11.55 -19.04
N MET A 210 24.30 -10.22 -19.09
CA MET A 210 24.41 -9.36 -17.91
C MET A 210 23.15 -9.41 -17.03
N ALA A 211 21.95 -9.28 -17.62
CA ALA A 211 20.67 -9.36 -16.91
C ALA A 211 20.54 -10.67 -16.10
N TYR A 212 20.86 -11.80 -16.72
CA TYR A 212 20.74 -13.10 -16.07
C TYR A 212 21.86 -13.32 -15.04
N ALA A 213 23.11 -12.93 -15.37
CA ALA A 213 24.24 -12.97 -14.43
C ALA A 213 23.99 -12.13 -13.17
N ASP A 214 23.29 -11.00 -13.26
CA ASP A 214 22.93 -10.17 -12.11
C ASP A 214 21.89 -10.86 -11.22
N SER A 215 20.90 -11.51 -11.83
CA SER A 215 19.90 -12.28 -11.09
C SER A 215 20.54 -13.43 -10.30
N LEU A 216 21.45 -14.17 -10.96
CA LEU A 216 22.27 -15.20 -10.32
C LEU A 216 23.17 -14.62 -9.22
N THR A 217 23.86 -13.50 -9.48
CA THR A 217 24.75 -12.81 -8.52
C THR A 217 23.98 -12.45 -7.26
N LYS A 218 22.79 -11.84 -7.41
CA LYS A 218 21.92 -11.46 -6.30
C LYS A 218 21.49 -12.69 -5.48
N LYS A 219 21.08 -13.78 -6.15
CA LYS A 219 20.66 -15.04 -5.51
C LYS A 219 21.79 -15.70 -4.72
N SER A 220 23.00 -15.75 -5.28
CA SER A 220 24.18 -16.33 -4.61
C SER A 220 24.70 -15.45 -3.47
N LEU A 221 24.79 -14.13 -3.67
CA LEU A 221 25.22 -13.18 -2.63
C LEU A 221 24.25 -13.19 -1.44
N ALA A 222 22.95 -13.27 -1.72
CA ALA A 222 21.91 -13.42 -0.69
C ALA A 222 22.11 -14.66 0.19
N ALA A 223 22.44 -15.81 -0.41
CA ALA A 223 22.69 -17.06 0.32
C ALA A 223 23.94 -16.94 1.20
N GLU A 224 25.05 -16.48 0.63
CA GLU A 224 26.34 -16.32 1.30
C GLU A 224 26.25 -15.37 2.52
N ILE A 225 25.63 -14.20 2.34
CA ILE A 225 25.40 -13.24 3.44
C ILE A 225 24.50 -13.85 4.52
N SER A 226 23.47 -14.61 4.14
CA SER A 226 22.56 -15.23 5.11
C SER A 226 23.27 -16.29 5.96
N GLN A 227 24.15 -17.09 5.36
CA GLN A 227 24.97 -18.07 6.08
C GLN A 227 25.90 -17.38 7.08
N GLY A 228 26.66 -16.36 6.65
CA GLY A 228 27.54 -15.61 7.56
C GLY A 228 26.79 -14.90 8.69
N MET A 229 25.59 -14.38 8.41
CA MET A 229 24.75 -13.75 9.43
C MET A 229 24.20 -14.75 10.47
N GLN A 230 23.96 -16.02 10.13
CA GLN A 230 23.44 -17.01 11.08
C GLN A 230 24.38 -17.24 12.28
N GLU A 231 25.69 -17.31 12.04
CA GLU A 231 26.69 -17.48 13.10
C GLU A 231 26.75 -16.25 14.04
N ASP A 232 26.82 -15.05 13.46
CA ASP A 232 26.79 -13.80 14.24
C ASP A 232 25.47 -13.63 15.02
N ASN A 233 24.33 -14.06 14.44
CA ASN A 233 23.03 -14.02 15.12
C ASN A 233 23.00 -14.91 16.38
N GLN A 234 23.51 -16.15 16.29
CA GLN A 234 23.62 -17.06 17.43
C GLN A 234 24.53 -16.47 18.52
N LEU A 235 25.62 -15.81 18.13
CA LEU A 235 26.50 -15.11 19.06
C LEU A 235 25.79 -13.92 19.76
N LEU A 236 25.05 -13.11 19.00
CA LEU A 236 24.31 -11.97 19.53
C LEU A 236 23.19 -12.39 20.51
N PHE A 237 22.48 -13.48 20.23
CA PHE A 237 21.49 -14.04 21.18
C PHE A 237 22.16 -14.64 22.43
N SER A 238 23.19 -15.48 22.27
CA SER A 238 23.86 -16.15 23.40
C SER A 238 24.58 -15.19 24.36
N GLN A 239 25.00 -14.02 23.88
CA GLN A 239 25.57 -12.94 24.70
C GLN A 239 24.51 -12.02 25.34
N GLY A 240 23.21 -12.27 25.13
CA GLY A 240 22.13 -11.39 25.61
C GLY A 240 22.15 -10.00 24.97
N LEU A 241 22.75 -9.85 23.78
CA LEU A 241 22.89 -8.57 23.09
C LEU A 241 21.65 -8.19 22.29
N ILE A 242 20.77 -9.15 22.02
CA ILE A 242 19.43 -9.06 21.42
C ILE A 242 18.55 -10.16 22.05
N GLU A 243 17.24 -9.94 22.13
CA GLU A 243 16.28 -10.94 22.64
C GLU A 243 15.44 -11.52 21.48
N PRO A 244 15.14 -12.83 21.46
CA PRO A 244 14.26 -13.39 20.44
C PRO A 244 12.83 -12.90 20.62
N ILE A 245 12.15 -12.64 19.50
CA ILE A 245 10.71 -12.40 19.52
C ILE A 245 9.95 -13.70 19.86
N PRO A 246 8.85 -13.65 20.64
CA PRO A 246 7.99 -14.81 20.84
C PRO A 246 7.47 -15.37 19.52
N ALA A 247 7.60 -16.68 19.34
CA ALA A 247 7.16 -17.41 18.14
C ALA A 247 6.26 -18.58 18.54
N VAL A 248 5.27 -18.87 17.69
CA VAL A 248 4.21 -19.88 17.89
C VAL A 248 4.07 -20.75 16.64
N PHE A 249 3.36 -21.87 16.69
CA PHE A 249 3.09 -22.63 15.47
C PHE A 249 2.14 -21.87 14.54
N ALA A 250 2.18 -22.18 13.24
CA ALA A 250 1.44 -21.43 12.22
C ALA A 250 -0.08 -21.38 12.48
N SER A 251 -0.65 -22.44 13.06
CA SER A 251 -2.06 -22.56 13.47
C SER A 251 -2.45 -21.70 14.67
N GLU A 252 -1.48 -21.25 15.47
CA GLU A 252 -1.65 -20.36 16.62
C GLU A 252 -1.35 -18.90 16.25
N ARG A 253 -0.72 -18.65 15.08
CA ARG A 253 -0.35 -17.31 14.65
C ARG A 253 -1.60 -16.45 14.41
N VAL A 254 -1.64 -15.30 15.06
CA VAL A 254 -2.52 -14.18 14.70
C VAL A 254 -1.73 -13.17 13.86
N THR A 255 -2.31 -12.76 12.74
CA THR A 255 -1.83 -11.66 11.90
C THR A 255 -2.83 -10.51 11.95
N TYR A 256 -2.41 -9.39 12.51
CA TYR A 256 -3.16 -8.14 12.54
C TYR A 256 -2.78 -7.30 11.31
N ILE A 257 -3.77 -6.88 10.53
CA ILE A 257 -3.56 -6.03 9.34
C ILE A 257 -4.29 -4.71 9.58
N VAL A 258 -3.57 -3.58 9.54
CA VAL A 258 -4.19 -2.25 9.48
C VAL A 258 -4.04 -1.70 8.07
N ALA A 259 -5.18 -1.48 7.42
CA ALA A 259 -5.28 -1.16 6.00
C ALA A 259 -5.92 0.22 5.74
N GLY A 260 -5.82 0.70 4.50
CA GLY A 260 -6.43 1.94 4.01
C GLY A 260 -5.43 2.90 3.38
N ALA A 261 -5.94 3.95 2.74
CA ALA A 261 -5.11 4.89 1.97
C ALA A 261 -4.12 5.70 2.83
N SER A 262 -3.24 6.47 2.18
CA SER A 262 -2.37 7.41 2.91
C SER A 262 -3.23 8.49 3.58
N ALA A 263 -2.90 8.84 4.83
CA ALA A 263 -3.59 9.85 5.65
C ALA A 263 -5.07 9.56 6.02
N THR A 264 -5.59 8.33 5.87
CA THR A 264 -6.93 7.94 6.36
C THR A 264 -6.97 7.55 7.84
N GLY A 265 -6.00 7.98 8.67
CA GLY A 265 -6.04 7.73 10.11
C GLY A 265 -5.50 6.39 10.60
N LYS A 266 -4.87 5.54 9.75
CA LYS A 266 -4.30 4.23 10.17
C LYS A 266 -3.55 4.25 11.51
N GLY A 267 -2.69 5.25 11.74
CA GLY A 267 -1.93 5.38 12.98
C GLY A 267 -2.78 5.61 14.24
N GLU A 268 -3.92 6.30 14.14
CA GLU A 268 -4.87 6.43 15.27
C GLU A 268 -5.60 5.11 15.52
N LEU A 269 -5.95 4.36 14.46
CA LEU A 269 -6.55 3.04 14.61
C LEU A 269 -5.56 2.06 15.28
N THR A 270 -4.31 2.02 14.83
CA THR A 270 -3.23 1.24 15.48
C THR A 270 -3.06 1.63 16.95
N LYS A 271 -3.10 2.93 17.27
CA LYS A 271 -3.01 3.42 18.65
C LYS A 271 -4.16 2.90 19.52
N ARG A 272 -5.41 2.92 19.03
CA ARG A 272 -6.58 2.37 19.74
C ARG A 272 -6.42 0.89 20.04
N LEU A 273 -5.98 0.11 19.06
CA LEU A 273 -5.75 -1.33 19.22
C LEU A 273 -4.67 -1.63 20.28
N ILE A 274 -3.66 -0.76 20.43
CA ILE A 274 -2.66 -0.84 21.51
C ILE A 274 -3.29 -0.47 22.86
N GLU A 275 -4.06 0.63 22.93
CA GLU A 275 -4.75 1.09 24.15
C GLU A 275 -5.78 0.07 24.66
N GLN A 276 -6.45 -0.64 23.74
CA GLN A 276 -7.38 -1.75 24.01
C GLN A 276 -6.67 -3.08 24.35
N LYS A 277 -5.33 -3.13 24.28
CA LYS A 277 -4.49 -4.32 24.48
C LYS A 277 -4.71 -5.45 23.47
N GLU A 278 -5.28 -5.15 22.29
CA GLU A 278 -5.29 -6.10 21.17
C GLU A 278 -3.90 -6.23 20.51
N LEU A 279 -3.08 -5.18 20.57
CA LEU A 279 -1.72 -5.15 20.04
C LEU A 279 -0.66 -4.91 21.12
N GLU A 280 0.11 -5.93 21.44
CA GLU A 280 1.32 -5.80 22.27
C GLU A 280 2.57 -5.72 21.38
N LEU A 281 3.04 -4.49 21.10
CA LEU A 281 4.15 -4.23 20.17
C LEU A 281 5.43 -5.04 20.47
N GLY A 282 5.75 -5.26 21.74
CA GLY A 282 6.91 -6.04 22.18
C GLY A 282 6.82 -7.56 21.98
N LYS A 283 5.69 -8.08 21.47
CA LYS A 283 5.46 -9.52 21.23
C LYS A 283 5.12 -9.86 19.76
N ILE A 284 5.13 -8.88 18.86
CA ILE A 284 4.65 -9.04 17.47
C ILE A 284 5.67 -8.52 16.44
N CYS A 285 5.82 -9.22 15.32
CA CYS A 285 6.64 -8.80 14.19
C CYS A 285 5.98 -7.57 13.52
N ARG A 286 6.67 -6.44 13.49
CA ARG A 286 6.13 -5.15 13.03
C ARG A 286 6.51 -4.88 11.58
N ILE A 287 5.69 -5.40 10.65
CA ILE A 287 5.83 -5.18 9.21
C ILE A 287 5.26 -3.80 8.84
N ILE A 288 6.02 -2.76 9.18
CA ILE A 288 5.67 -1.35 8.98
C ILE A 288 6.75 -0.69 8.10
N PRO A 289 6.59 -0.67 6.75
CA PRO A 289 7.57 -0.10 5.84
C PRO A 289 7.97 1.35 6.16
N ASP A 290 7.05 2.14 6.73
CA ASP A 290 7.30 3.52 7.14
C ASP A 290 8.44 3.66 8.18
N GLU A 291 8.67 2.67 9.05
CA GLU A 291 9.78 2.68 10.00
C GLU A 291 11.15 2.48 9.32
N TRP A 292 11.19 1.70 8.23
CA TRP A 292 12.45 1.27 7.62
C TRP A 292 13.09 2.35 6.74
N HIS A 293 12.32 3.35 6.29
CA HIS A 293 12.83 4.48 5.51
C HIS A 293 13.96 5.23 6.26
N TYR A 294 13.86 5.34 7.59
CA TYR A 294 14.89 5.95 8.42
C TYR A 294 16.14 5.06 8.52
N LEU A 295 15.95 3.75 8.74
CA LEU A 295 17.03 2.76 8.81
C LEU A 295 17.87 2.77 7.52
N LEU A 296 17.19 2.67 6.38
CA LEU A 296 17.77 2.67 5.03
C LEU A 296 18.51 3.97 4.68
N LYS A 297 18.09 5.11 5.26
CA LYS A 297 18.72 6.40 5.02
C LYS A 297 19.96 6.64 5.88
N TYR A 298 19.99 6.16 7.13
CA TYR A 298 20.98 6.59 8.13
C TYR A 298 21.83 5.47 8.76
N VAL A 299 21.45 4.20 8.69
CA VAL A 299 22.28 3.09 9.23
C VAL A 299 23.37 2.64 8.25
N GLY A 300 23.06 2.70 6.95
CA GLY A 300 24.04 2.52 5.88
C GLY A 300 24.79 3.82 5.57
N ASP A 301 25.66 3.79 4.55
CA ASP A 301 26.27 5.01 4.04
C ASP A 301 25.19 5.91 3.38
N SER A 302 25.11 7.14 3.87
CA SER A 302 24.09 8.12 3.52
C SER A 302 24.32 8.78 2.15
N THR A 303 25.51 8.68 1.55
CA THR A 303 25.76 9.23 0.21
C THR A 303 25.17 8.37 -0.91
N ASN A 304 24.86 7.09 -0.64
CA ASN A 304 24.37 6.13 -1.64
C ASN A 304 23.15 6.65 -2.42
N LEU A 305 22.22 7.33 -1.73
CA LEU A 305 20.97 7.85 -2.31
C LEU A 305 21.20 9.01 -3.32
N GLY A 306 22.45 9.46 -3.50
CA GLY A 306 22.81 10.59 -4.36
C GLY A 306 22.40 11.94 -3.79
N LEU A 307 22.87 13.01 -4.44
CA LEU A 307 22.64 14.39 -3.98
C LEU A 307 21.20 14.89 -4.21
N ASP A 308 20.42 14.28 -5.10
CA ASP A 308 19.05 14.70 -5.37
C ASP A 308 18.02 14.11 -4.39
N THR A 309 17.79 14.87 -3.32
CA THR A 309 16.81 14.54 -2.27
C THR A 309 15.37 14.37 -2.76
N LYS A 310 15.01 14.88 -3.95
CA LYS A 310 13.65 14.82 -4.49
C LYS A 310 13.20 13.37 -4.75
N HIS A 311 14.12 12.49 -5.13
CA HIS A 311 13.83 11.11 -5.51
C HIS A 311 14.06 10.09 -4.40
N HIS A 312 14.72 10.48 -3.29
CA HIS A 312 15.02 9.60 -2.15
C HIS A 312 13.80 8.84 -1.63
N GLY A 313 12.64 9.51 -1.50
CA GLY A 313 11.41 8.88 -1.01
C GLY A 313 10.83 7.80 -1.92
N VAL A 314 11.13 7.83 -3.23
CA VAL A 314 10.73 6.79 -4.19
C VAL A 314 11.68 5.62 -4.13
N LEU A 315 13.00 5.88 -4.09
CA LEU A 315 14.01 4.82 -3.98
C LEU A 315 13.85 4.02 -2.69
N LEU A 316 13.76 4.71 -1.54
CA LEU A 316 13.56 4.08 -0.23
C LEU A 316 12.28 3.23 -0.18
N ARG A 317 11.19 3.68 -0.81
CA ARG A 317 9.94 2.90 -0.89
C ARG A 317 10.16 1.55 -1.56
N GLU A 318 10.91 1.50 -2.66
CA GLU A 318 11.21 0.26 -3.37
C GLU A 318 12.14 -0.66 -2.55
N GLU A 319 13.15 -0.11 -1.87
CA GLU A 319 13.98 -0.87 -0.92
C GLU A 319 13.13 -1.50 0.21
N THR A 320 12.08 -0.81 0.69
CA THR A 320 11.16 -1.42 1.68
C THR A 320 10.33 -2.58 1.12
N LEU A 321 10.08 -2.66 -0.19
CA LEU A 321 9.41 -3.82 -0.78
C LEU A 321 10.32 -5.05 -0.73
N ILE A 322 11.62 -4.88 -1.01
CA ILE A 322 12.63 -5.95 -0.93
C ILE A 322 12.72 -6.49 0.51
N ILE A 323 12.79 -5.61 1.52
CA ILE A 323 12.82 -6.02 2.93
C ILE A 323 11.56 -6.81 3.30
N ARG A 324 10.38 -6.36 2.86
CA ARG A 324 9.11 -7.08 3.09
C ARG A 324 9.11 -8.45 2.41
N GLU A 325 9.63 -8.56 1.19
CA GLU A 325 9.75 -9.83 0.46
C GLU A 325 10.68 -10.81 1.20
N ILE A 326 11.82 -10.34 1.74
CA ILE A 326 12.73 -11.17 2.55
C ILE A 326 12.01 -11.68 3.82
N ILE A 327 11.28 -10.82 4.55
CA ILE A 327 10.52 -11.20 5.75
C ILE A 327 9.42 -12.23 5.39
N MET A 328 8.64 -11.96 4.34
CA MET A 328 7.55 -12.85 3.94
C MET A 328 8.05 -14.20 3.43
N ALA A 329 9.13 -14.24 2.65
CA ALA A 329 9.77 -15.48 2.21
C ALA A 329 10.27 -16.30 3.40
N SER A 330 10.95 -15.67 4.36
CA SER A 330 11.38 -16.34 5.60
C SER A 330 10.21 -16.96 6.35
N PHE A 331 9.10 -16.24 6.52
CA PHE A 331 7.92 -16.81 7.20
C PHE A 331 7.25 -17.93 6.40
N ILE A 332 7.19 -17.84 5.07
CA ILE A 332 6.70 -18.93 4.21
C ILE A 332 7.54 -20.19 4.39
N ASP A 333 8.87 -20.06 4.40
CA ASP A 333 9.78 -21.20 4.57
C ASP A 333 9.70 -21.79 5.98
N LEU A 334 9.60 -20.97 7.03
CA LEU A 334 9.38 -21.46 8.39
C LEU A 334 8.05 -22.23 8.50
N ILE A 335 6.95 -21.69 7.97
CA ILE A 335 5.63 -22.34 8.00
C ILE A 335 5.66 -23.66 7.22
N ARG A 336 6.26 -23.69 6.02
CA ARG A 336 6.40 -24.91 5.20
C ARG A 336 7.22 -26.00 5.90
N ASN A 337 8.23 -25.62 6.67
CA ASN A 337 9.06 -26.54 7.46
C ASN A 337 8.47 -26.84 8.85
N ASN A 338 7.23 -26.44 9.13
CA ASN A 338 6.54 -26.59 10.42
C ASN A 338 7.32 -26.01 11.61
N GLN A 339 8.01 -24.89 11.39
CA GLN A 339 8.78 -24.18 12.41
C GLN A 339 7.99 -22.98 12.98
N PRO A 340 8.22 -22.59 14.25
CA PRO A 340 7.52 -21.46 14.85
C PRO A 340 7.77 -20.13 14.14
N VAL A 341 6.73 -19.30 14.08
CA VAL A 341 6.73 -17.94 13.52
C VAL A 341 6.06 -16.97 14.50
N PRO A 342 6.48 -15.70 14.56
CA PRO A 342 5.84 -14.72 15.45
C PRO A 342 4.42 -14.34 14.98
N HIS A 343 3.62 -13.87 15.94
CA HIS A 343 2.46 -13.04 15.63
C HIS A 343 2.89 -11.82 14.81
N CYS A 344 2.03 -11.37 13.90
CA CYS A 344 2.40 -10.34 12.92
C CYS A 344 1.48 -9.12 13.06
N PHE A 345 2.05 -7.92 12.92
CA PHE A 345 1.33 -6.68 12.66
C PHE A 345 1.80 -6.10 11.32
N MET A 346 0.87 -5.87 10.40
CA MET A 346 1.15 -5.40 9.04
C MET A 346 0.41 -4.09 8.76
N GLU A 347 1.15 -3.02 8.46
CA GLU A 347 0.54 -1.81 7.88
C GLU A 347 0.55 -1.91 6.35
N VAL A 348 -0.62 -1.83 5.73
CA VAL A 348 -0.78 -1.93 4.27
C VAL A 348 -1.68 -0.82 3.73
N ILE A 349 -1.65 -0.62 2.42
CA ILE A 349 -2.65 0.24 1.74
C ILE A 349 -3.93 -0.55 1.47
N ILE A 350 -3.79 -1.72 0.84
CA ILE A 350 -4.91 -2.53 0.34
C ILE A 350 -4.88 -3.91 1.01
N PRO A 351 -5.99 -4.41 1.56
CA PRO A 351 -6.05 -5.73 2.19
C PRO A 351 -6.32 -6.85 1.15
N THR A 352 -5.45 -7.00 0.15
CA THR A 352 -5.66 -7.94 -0.98
C THR A 352 -5.78 -9.40 -0.54
N SER A 353 -6.48 -10.22 -1.31
CA SER A 353 -6.66 -11.66 -1.05
C SER A 353 -5.34 -12.43 -0.88
N GLU A 354 -4.28 -12.05 -1.61
CA GLU A 354 -2.92 -12.59 -1.44
C GLU A 354 -2.35 -12.35 -0.03
N ARG A 355 -2.61 -11.17 0.55
CA ARG A 355 -2.16 -10.81 1.90
C ARG A 355 -2.94 -11.58 2.95
N MET A 356 -4.23 -11.82 2.71
CA MET A 356 -5.05 -12.67 3.58
C MET A 356 -4.59 -14.13 3.53
N ALA A 357 -4.34 -14.69 2.35
CA ALA A 357 -3.82 -16.05 2.19
C ALA A 357 -2.44 -16.24 2.84
N PHE A 358 -1.56 -15.22 2.79
CA PHE A 358 -0.31 -15.24 3.56
C PHE A 358 -0.56 -15.18 5.09
N ALA A 359 -1.53 -14.39 5.53
CA ALA A 359 -1.86 -14.20 6.94
C ALA A 359 -2.48 -15.46 7.58
N THR A 360 -3.26 -16.24 6.83
CA THR A 360 -3.85 -17.51 7.29
C THR A 360 -3.04 -18.76 6.96
N MET A 361 -1.96 -18.63 6.18
CA MET A 361 -1.08 -19.75 5.82
C MET A 361 -0.69 -20.59 7.04
N GLY A 362 -0.87 -21.92 6.93
CA GLY A 362 -0.62 -22.89 8.01
C GLY A 362 -1.76 -23.01 9.04
N GLY A 363 -2.96 -22.51 8.72
CA GLY A 363 -4.13 -22.52 9.62
C GLY A 363 -4.15 -21.34 10.61
N GLY A 364 -3.35 -20.30 10.34
CA GLY A 364 -3.30 -19.09 11.13
C GLY A 364 -4.58 -18.25 11.01
N SER A 365 -4.68 -17.25 11.88
CA SER A 365 -5.82 -16.32 11.91
C SER A 365 -5.43 -14.92 11.46
N VAL A 366 -6.38 -14.20 10.85
CA VAL A 366 -6.20 -12.82 10.40
C VAL A 366 -7.29 -11.90 10.96
N LYS A 367 -6.86 -10.80 11.58
CA LYS A 367 -7.72 -9.68 11.98
C LYS A 367 -7.37 -8.45 11.15
N CYS A 368 -8.24 -8.07 10.22
CA CYS A 368 -8.04 -6.89 9.37
C CYS A 368 -8.88 -5.71 9.84
N TYR A 369 -8.28 -4.54 10.01
CA TYR A 369 -8.95 -3.29 10.33
C TYR A 369 -8.67 -2.29 9.21
N LEU A 370 -9.68 -2.01 8.40
CA LEU A 370 -9.58 -1.12 7.25
C LEU A 370 -10.07 0.28 7.62
N THR A 371 -9.21 1.28 7.46
CA THR A 371 -9.62 2.68 7.57
C THR A 371 -10.33 3.14 6.30
N SER A 372 -11.56 3.64 6.44
CA SER A 372 -12.27 4.35 5.39
C SER A 372 -12.35 5.86 5.68
N HIS A 373 -12.63 6.64 4.64
CA HIS A 373 -12.76 8.08 4.72
C HIS A 373 -13.66 8.61 3.59
N ASN A 374 -14.71 9.35 3.95
CA ASN A 374 -15.76 9.75 3.01
C ASN A 374 -15.49 11.08 2.29
N ASN A 375 -14.50 11.84 2.74
CA ASN A 375 -14.09 13.11 2.14
C ASN A 375 -12.63 13.08 1.62
N PRO A 376 -12.39 12.70 0.35
CA PRO A 376 -11.05 12.58 -0.22
C PRO A 376 -10.22 13.87 -0.17
N ILE A 377 -10.86 15.04 -0.26
CA ILE A 377 -10.18 16.34 -0.17
C ILE A 377 -9.50 16.48 1.19
N LYS A 378 -10.21 16.15 2.27
CA LYS A 378 -9.68 16.20 3.65
C LYS A 378 -8.51 15.23 3.87
N VAL A 379 -8.54 14.04 3.25
CA VAL A 379 -7.39 13.10 3.28
C VAL A 379 -6.14 13.74 2.67
N VAL A 380 -6.29 14.44 1.53
CA VAL A 380 -5.16 15.12 0.88
C VAL A 380 -4.70 16.34 1.69
N GLU A 381 -5.62 17.14 2.25
CA GLU A 381 -5.27 18.24 3.18
C GLU A 381 -4.47 17.73 4.39
N GLY A 382 -4.90 16.62 5.02
CA GLY A 382 -4.18 15.97 6.11
C GLY A 382 -2.80 15.45 5.70
N SER A 383 -2.65 14.94 4.49
CA SER A 383 -1.34 14.54 3.96
C SER A 383 -0.42 15.73 3.68
N ILE A 384 -0.95 16.89 3.28
CA ILE A 384 -0.16 18.12 3.12
C ILE A 384 0.28 18.64 4.49
N ALA A 385 -0.59 18.63 5.50
CA ALA A 385 -0.22 18.97 6.87
C ALA A 385 0.84 18.01 7.45
N ARG A 386 0.78 16.71 7.15
CA ARG A 386 1.85 15.74 7.47
C ARG A 386 3.16 16.11 6.77
N TYR A 387 3.13 16.52 5.50
CA TYR A 387 4.32 16.99 4.79
C TYR A 387 4.94 18.23 5.45
N GLU A 388 4.13 19.26 5.76
CA GLU A 388 4.61 20.48 6.43
C GLU A 388 5.29 20.18 7.79
N LYS A 389 4.84 19.14 8.51
CA LYS A 389 5.43 18.69 9.79
C LYS A 389 6.65 17.75 9.65
N THR A 390 6.71 16.93 8.60
CA THR A 390 7.67 15.79 8.52
C THR A 390 8.60 15.81 7.31
N GLY A 391 8.41 16.72 6.36
CA GLY A 391 9.16 16.77 5.10
C GLY A 391 8.82 15.65 4.10
N ARG A 392 7.93 14.70 4.44
CA ARG A 392 7.55 13.60 3.55
C ARG A 392 6.25 13.89 2.79
N LEU A 393 6.39 14.16 1.49
CA LEU A 393 5.25 14.40 0.60
C LEU A 393 4.72 13.07 0.04
N VAL A 394 3.41 12.87 0.13
CA VAL A 394 2.69 11.89 -0.68
C VAL A 394 1.85 12.67 -1.70
N TRP A 395 2.00 12.35 -2.98
CA TRP A 395 1.33 13.09 -4.05
C TRP A 395 -0.19 12.89 -4.01
N PRO A 396 -1.01 13.94 -4.21
CA PRO A 396 -2.47 13.84 -4.23
C PRO A 396 -3.02 12.71 -5.11
N ALA A 397 -2.49 12.55 -6.33
CA ALA A 397 -2.90 11.47 -7.24
C ALA A 397 -2.66 10.06 -6.67
N VAL A 398 -1.59 9.87 -5.88
CA VAL A 398 -1.30 8.59 -5.20
C VAL A 398 -2.28 8.34 -4.05
N ILE A 399 -2.72 9.39 -3.36
CA ILE A 399 -3.74 9.31 -2.30
C ILE A 399 -5.10 8.94 -2.91
N LEU A 400 -5.52 9.66 -3.96
CA LEU A 400 -6.79 9.39 -4.67
C LEU A 400 -6.79 7.99 -5.29
N LYS A 401 -5.69 7.57 -5.92
CA LYS A 401 -5.52 6.19 -6.41
C LYS A 401 -5.58 5.18 -5.26
N SER A 402 -4.97 5.45 -4.11
CA SER A 402 -5.05 4.53 -2.97
C SER A 402 -6.47 4.37 -2.42
N LEU A 403 -7.27 5.45 -2.38
CA LEU A 403 -8.68 5.41 -2.00
C LEU A 403 -9.51 4.61 -3.02
N GLN A 404 -9.26 4.84 -4.31
CA GLN A 404 -9.86 4.09 -5.41
C GLN A 404 -9.52 2.60 -5.35
N ASP A 405 -8.24 2.24 -5.25
CA ASP A 405 -7.77 0.85 -5.24
C ASP A 405 -8.31 0.07 -4.03
N VAL A 406 -8.39 0.70 -2.85
CA VAL A 406 -9.04 0.12 -1.66
C VAL A 406 -10.52 -0.16 -1.94
N SER A 407 -11.25 0.83 -2.47
CA SER A 407 -12.68 0.71 -2.76
C SER A 407 -13.01 -0.25 -3.91
N GLN A 408 -12.05 -0.51 -4.80
CA GLN A 408 -12.17 -1.50 -5.88
C GLN A 408 -11.89 -2.93 -5.38
N GLU A 409 -10.92 -3.12 -4.49
CA GLU A 409 -10.53 -4.44 -3.98
C GLU A 409 -11.38 -4.93 -2.81
N SER A 410 -11.99 -4.05 -2.00
CA SER A 410 -12.81 -4.44 -0.84
C SER A 410 -13.83 -5.58 -1.11
N PRO A 411 -14.60 -5.61 -2.23
CA PRO A 411 -15.50 -6.73 -2.52
C PRO A 411 -14.76 -8.07 -2.70
N ASN A 412 -13.59 -8.06 -3.34
CA ASN A 412 -12.76 -9.26 -3.52
C ASN A 412 -12.22 -9.76 -2.18
N THR A 413 -11.73 -8.85 -1.32
CA THR A 413 -11.26 -9.18 0.03
C THR A 413 -12.38 -9.81 0.86
N ILE A 414 -13.58 -9.22 0.86
CA ILE A 414 -14.71 -9.73 1.64
C ILE A 414 -15.15 -11.10 1.09
N LYS A 415 -15.23 -11.26 -0.24
CA LYS A 415 -15.51 -12.55 -0.87
C LYS A 415 -14.49 -13.62 -0.48
N TRP A 416 -13.20 -13.28 -0.44
CA TRP A 416 -12.17 -14.20 0.02
C TRP A 416 -12.38 -14.59 1.49
N ILE A 417 -12.70 -13.63 2.37
CA ILE A 417 -12.94 -13.88 3.79
C ILE A 417 -14.14 -14.82 3.99
N LEU A 418 -15.29 -14.51 3.39
CA LEU A 418 -16.51 -15.31 3.53
C LEU A 418 -16.39 -16.71 2.90
N GLY A 419 -15.56 -16.85 1.86
CA GLY A 419 -15.26 -18.15 1.24
C GLY A 419 -14.12 -18.93 1.93
N SER A 420 -13.45 -18.34 2.92
CA SER A 420 -12.31 -18.99 3.59
C SER A 420 -12.77 -19.96 4.67
N ARG A 421 -12.04 -21.07 4.82
CA ARG A 421 -12.17 -21.99 5.97
C ARG A 421 -11.27 -21.60 7.14
N ASP A 422 -10.38 -20.64 6.93
CA ASP A 422 -9.47 -20.13 7.95
C ASP A 422 -10.17 -19.07 8.82
N LYS A 423 -9.64 -18.78 10.01
CA LYS A 423 -10.18 -17.75 10.91
C LYS A 423 -9.83 -16.34 10.40
N ALA A 424 -10.73 -15.74 9.63
CA ALA A 424 -10.51 -14.46 8.98
C ALA A 424 -11.65 -13.48 9.29
N GLN A 425 -11.30 -12.31 9.83
CA GLN A 425 -12.24 -11.22 10.08
C GLN A 425 -11.74 -9.91 9.47
N ILE A 426 -12.66 -9.08 8.99
CA ILE A 426 -12.41 -7.68 8.64
C ILE A 426 -13.42 -6.76 9.31
N GLU A 427 -12.93 -5.64 9.83
CA GLU A 427 -13.72 -4.51 10.31
C GLU A 427 -13.36 -3.26 9.50
N VAL A 428 -14.36 -2.47 9.12
CA VAL A 428 -14.12 -1.24 8.34
C VAL A 428 -14.58 -0.04 9.14
N HIS A 429 -13.63 0.81 9.51
CA HIS A 429 -13.83 1.92 10.45
C HIS A 429 -13.89 3.26 9.71
N ASP A 430 -14.90 4.08 9.98
CA ASP A 430 -14.90 5.46 9.48
C ASP A 430 -13.92 6.32 10.28
N MET A 431 -12.96 6.92 9.57
CA MET A 431 -11.94 7.80 10.13
C MET A 431 -12.15 9.27 9.74
N THR A 432 -13.28 9.60 9.12
CA THR A 432 -13.62 10.97 8.68
C THR A 432 -13.63 11.95 9.86
N TYR A 433 -14.00 11.50 11.06
CA TYR A 433 -14.00 12.30 12.28
C TYR A 433 -12.67 13.01 12.59
N LEU A 434 -11.52 12.43 12.19
CA LEU A 434 -10.20 13.01 12.41
C LEU A 434 -9.99 14.37 11.72
N HIS A 435 -10.70 14.62 10.62
CA HIS A 435 -10.58 15.86 9.86
C HIS A 435 -11.80 16.77 9.99
N GLU A 436 -12.89 16.29 10.59
CA GLU A 436 -14.14 17.03 10.80
C GLU A 436 -14.34 17.46 12.26
N GLY A 437 -13.55 16.94 13.20
CA GLY A 437 -13.57 17.36 14.61
C GLY A 437 -14.78 16.87 15.40
N ILE A 438 -15.52 15.90 14.85
CA ILE A 438 -16.62 15.21 15.51
C ILE A 438 -16.12 14.07 16.40
N SER A 439 -16.98 13.56 17.29
CA SER A 439 -16.69 12.38 18.08
C SER A 439 -16.40 11.16 17.19
N PRO A 440 -15.49 10.25 17.60
CA PRO A 440 -15.27 9.03 16.85
C PRO A 440 -16.51 8.13 16.87
N PRO A 441 -16.81 7.41 15.77
CA PRO A 441 -17.88 6.43 15.75
C PRO A 441 -17.60 5.29 16.73
N THR A 442 -18.64 4.77 17.36
CA THR A 442 -18.60 3.67 18.33
C THR A 442 -18.61 2.29 17.68
N LYS A 443 -18.95 2.21 16.39
CA LYS A 443 -19.07 0.98 15.60
C LYS A 443 -18.26 1.10 14.30
N PRO A 444 -17.81 -0.03 13.71
CA PRO A 444 -17.39 -0.05 12.32
C PRO A 444 -18.58 0.21 11.38
N ILE A 445 -18.30 0.68 10.16
CA ILE A 445 -19.25 0.81 9.04
C ILE A 445 -19.85 -0.57 8.71
N TYR A 446 -18.99 -1.58 8.59
CA TYR A 446 -19.36 -2.97 8.38
C TYR A 446 -18.26 -3.92 8.88
N THR A 447 -18.64 -5.18 9.11
CA THR A 447 -17.72 -6.29 9.37
C THR A 447 -17.99 -7.46 8.42
N ALA A 448 -17.02 -8.36 8.26
CA ALA A 448 -17.24 -9.67 7.66
C ALA A 448 -16.34 -10.70 8.35
N ASP A 449 -16.88 -11.90 8.61
CA ASP A 449 -16.22 -12.93 9.42
C ASP A 449 -16.50 -14.32 8.81
N SER A 450 -15.42 -15.04 8.49
CA SER A 450 -15.46 -16.38 7.91
C SER A 450 -16.17 -17.42 8.78
N SER A 451 -16.15 -17.26 10.10
CA SER A 451 -16.80 -18.18 11.05
C SER A 451 -18.32 -18.05 11.03
N SER A 452 -18.83 -16.84 10.76
CA SER A 452 -20.26 -16.56 10.61
C SER A 452 -20.78 -16.80 9.19
N GLY A 453 -19.90 -16.73 8.18
CA GLY A 453 -20.27 -16.68 6.77
C GLY A 453 -21.07 -15.42 6.38
N LYS A 454 -21.17 -14.43 7.27
CA LYS A 454 -21.96 -13.20 7.09
C LYS A 454 -21.08 -11.95 6.97
N MET A 455 -21.59 -10.99 6.20
CA MET A 455 -21.15 -9.61 6.18
C MET A 455 -22.23 -8.75 6.84
N ILE A 456 -21.87 -8.01 7.90
CA ILE A 456 -22.80 -7.24 8.71
C ILE A 456 -22.57 -5.75 8.45
N ILE A 457 -23.59 -5.06 7.93
CA ILE A 457 -23.54 -3.62 7.66
C ILE A 457 -24.28 -2.89 8.80
N TYR A 458 -23.54 -2.01 9.51
CA TYR A 458 -24.07 -1.14 10.56
C TYR A 458 -24.35 0.27 10.05
N ASP A 459 -23.66 0.71 9.00
CA ASP A 459 -23.79 2.03 8.41
C ASP A 459 -23.76 1.93 6.87
N LEU A 460 -24.95 1.74 6.29
CA LEU A 460 -25.14 1.61 4.84
C LEU A 460 -24.74 2.90 4.10
N GLU A 461 -24.92 4.07 4.71
CA GLU A 461 -24.64 5.34 4.06
C GLU A 461 -23.13 5.58 3.94
N ASN A 462 -22.38 5.41 5.04
CA ASN A 462 -20.92 5.50 4.99
C ASN A 462 -20.30 4.34 4.20
N MET A 463 -20.95 3.18 4.12
CA MET A 463 -20.54 2.11 3.20
C MET A 463 -20.62 2.56 1.73
N LEU A 464 -21.75 3.11 1.30
CA LEU A 464 -21.94 3.54 -0.09
C LEU A 464 -21.08 4.75 -0.45
N ARG A 465 -20.90 5.69 0.49
CA ARG A 465 -19.94 6.80 0.36
C ARG A 465 -18.52 6.26 0.20
N SER A 466 -18.11 5.27 1.00
CA SER A 466 -16.82 4.60 0.88
C SER A 466 -16.65 3.88 -0.46
N PHE A 467 -17.69 3.20 -0.93
CA PHE A 467 -17.73 2.50 -2.21
C PHE A 467 -17.64 3.46 -3.42
N SER A 468 -18.15 4.69 -3.29
CA SER A 468 -18.05 5.72 -4.33
C SER A 468 -16.60 6.14 -4.64
N ASN A 469 -15.65 5.89 -3.72
CA ASN A 469 -14.23 6.22 -3.94
C ASN A 469 -13.63 5.48 -5.14
N ARG A 470 -14.23 4.37 -5.60
CA ARG A 470 -13.82 3.65 -6.82
C ARG A 470 -13.88 4.51 -8.10
N TYR A 471 -14.63 5.61 -8.10
CA TYR A 471 -14.82 6.54 -9.23
C TYR A 471 -14.01 7.84 -9.11
N LEU A 472 -13.06 7.91 -8.17
CA LEU A 472 -12.20 9.07 -8.04
C LEU A 472 -11.33 9.26 -9.29
N ASN A 473 -11.33 10.49 -9.78
CA ASN A 473 -10.45 10.94 -10.85
C ASN A 473 -9.11 11.36 -10.25
N ARG A 474 -8.12 10.45 -10.28
CA ARG A 474 -6.75 10.72 -9.83
C ARG A 474 -6.06 11.89 -10.56
N HIS A 475 -6.59 12.34 -11.71
CA HIS A 475 -6.09 13.47 -12.50
C HIS A 475 -6.94 14.75 -12.33
N ALA A 476 -7.78 14.84 -11.29
CA ALA A 476 -8.59 16.01 -11.00
C ALA A 476 -7.74 17.28 -10.81
N LYS A 477 -8.19 18.42 -11.37
CA LYS A 477 -7.50 19.73 -11.28
C LYS A 477 -8.28 20.77 -10.46
N ASP A 478 -9.45 20.37 -9.97
CA ASP A 478 -10.45 21.11 -9.19
C ASP A 478 -11.39 20.10 -8.50
N ALA A 479 -12.22 20.58 -7.56
CA ALA A 479 -13.14 19.72 -6.79
C ALA A 479 -14.28 19.19 -7.66
N GLU A 480 -14.74 19.98 -8.63
CA GLU A 480 -15.77 19.56 -9.59
C GLU A 480 -15.32 18.37 -10.44
N GLY A 481 -14.03 18.28 -10.74
CA GLY A 481 -13.40 17.17 -11.45
C GLY A 481 -12.95 15.99 -10.59
N LEU A 482 -13.20 16.00 -9.27
CA LEU A 482 -12.74 14.97 -8.33
C LEU A 482 -13.30 13.57 -8.62
N TYR A 483 -14.53 13.49 -9.12
CA TYR A 483 -15.15 12.26 -9.57
C TYR A 483 -15.25 12.24 -11.11
N LEU A 484 -15.15 11.04 -11.69
CA LEU A 484 -15.31 10.83 -13.12
C LEU A 484 -16.68 11.30 -13.62
N LYS A 485 -16.74 11.85 -14.84
CA LYS A 485 -17.94 12.52 -15.38
C LYS A 485 -19.22 11.69 -15.34
N LEU A 486 -19.12 10.37 -15.44
CA LEU A 486 -20.25 9.44 -15.37
C LEU A 486 -21.07 9.60 -14.07
N ILE A 487 -20.41 9.88 -12.93
CA ILE A 487 -21.07 9.94 -11.61
C ILE A 487 -21.08 11.37 -11.04
N LYS A 488 -20.88 12.38 -11.90
CA LYS A 488 -21.08 13.78 -11.50
C LYS A 488 -22.56 14.04 -11.22
N GLY A 489 -22.87 14.39 -9.97
CA GLY A 489 -24.23 14.72 -9.51
C GLY A 489 -24.84 13.70 -8.54
N ASN A 490 -24.04 12.83 -7.92
CA ASN A 490 -24.51 11.78 -7.01
C ASN A 490 -25.59 10.90 -7.65
N ASN A 491 -25.31 10.32 -8.83
CA ASN A 491 -26.23 9.34 -9.43
C ASN A 491 -26.19 8.02 -8.62
N LEU A 492 -26.86 8.05 -7.47
CA LEU A 492 -26.86 6.98 -6.49
C LEU A 492 -27.34 5.66 -7.10
N LYS A 493 -28.28 5.68 -8.05
CA LYS A 493 -28.74 4.48 -8.75
C LYS A 493 -27.63 3.75 -9.49
N GLU A 494 -26.71 4.46 -10.13
CA GLU A 494 -25.53 3.84 -10.77
C GLU A 494 -24.58 3.24 -9.73
N ILE A 495 -24.35 3.93 -8.60
CA ILE A 495 -23.55 3.43 -7.48
C ILE A 495 -24.16 2.13 -6.91
N VAL A 496 -25.48 2.08 -6.76
CA VAL A 496 -26.22 0.89 -6.29
C VAL A 496 -26.19 -0.25 -7.32
N ALA A 497 -26.28 0.05 -8.62
CA ALA A 497 -26.19 -0.94 -9.70
C ALA A 497 -24.79 -1.58 -9.83
N ASP A 498 -23.74 -0.79 -9.64
CA ASP A 498 -22.37 -1.31 -9.58
C ASP A 498 -22.09 -2.02 -8.25
N PHE A 499 -22.67 -1.55 -7.13
CA PHE A 499 -22.64 -2.29 -5.86
C PHE A 499 -23.21 -3.71 -6.02
N LYS A 500 -24.42 -3.83 -6.60
CA LYS A 500 -25.04 -5.12 -6.94
C LYS A 500 -24.10 -6.01 -7.72
N THR A 501 -23.41 -5.44 -8.71
CA THR A 501 -22.51 -6.17 -9.61
C THR A 501 -21.23 -6.61 -8.90
N ALA A 502 -20.64 -5.74 -8.08
CA ALA A 502 -19.41 -5.99 -7.33
C ALA A 502 -19.60 -6.99 -6.17
N TYR A 503 -20.76 -6.96 -5.51
CA TYR A 503 -21.09 -7.84 -4.37
C TYR A 503 -21.94 -9.06 -4.75
N LYS A 504 -22.29 -9.26 -6.03
CA LYS A 504 -23.21 -10.30 -6.51
C LYS A 504 -22.94 -11.71 -5.96
N ASP A 505 -21.66 -12.08 -5.83
CA ASP A 505 -21.23 -13.44 -5.47
C ASP A 505 -21.34 -13.71 -3.95
N ILE A 506 -21.60 -12.67 -3.16
CA ILE A 506 -21.76 -12.72 -1.70
C ILE A 506 -23.01 -11.98 -1.21
N ILE A 507 -23.92 -11.61 -2.12
CA ILE A 507 -25.06 -10.76 -1.78
C ILE A 507 -25.94 -11.42 -0.71
N GLY A 508 -26.23 -12.72 -0.84
CA GLY A 508 -26.99 -13.51 0.15
C GLY A 508 -26.32 -13.70 1.51
N SER A 509 -25.03 -13.35 1.65
CA SER A 509 -24.32 -13.31 2.93
C SER A 509 -24.42 -11.95 3.63
N ILE A 510 -25.03 -10.94 3.00
CA ILE A 510 -25.12 -9.58 3.56
C ILE A 510 -26.37 -9.44 4.43
N VAL A 511 -26.15 -8.92 5.64
CA VAL A 511 -27.20 -8.58 6.61
C VAL A 511 -27.11 -7.11 7.01
N LEU A 512 -28.27 -6.51 7.28
CA LEU A 512 -28.46 -5.10 7.58
C LEU A 512 -29.02 -4.94 9.00
N VAL A 513 -28.33 -4.16 9.83
CA VAL A 513 -28.61 -4.02 11.26
C VAL A 513 -28.93 -2.57 11.59
N ASP A 514 -29.81 -2.34 12.58
CA ASP A 514 -30.19 -1.02 13.05
C ASP A 514 -28.96 -0.12 13.32
N PRO A 515 -28.81 1.00 12.59
CA PRO A 515 -27.66 1.90 12.77
C PRO A 515 -27.63 2.48 14.20
N THR A 516 -28.79 2.67 14.84
CA THR A 516 -28.91 3.34 16.15
C THR A 516 -28.41 2.49 17.31
N ALA A 517 -28.94 1.28 17.51
CA ALA A 517 -28.48 0.28 18.50
C ALA A 517 -28.27 0.80 19.95
N ASN A 518 -27.26 0.37 20.72
CA ASN A 518 -25.94 -0.18 20.37
C ASN A 518 -25.68 -1.58 20.98
N PHE A 519 -24.73 -2.33 20.39
CA PHE A 519 -24.40 -3.71 20.77
C PHE A 519 -23.08 -3.78 21.52
N PHE A 520 -23.06 -4.57 22.60
CA PHE A 520 -21.83 -4.94 23.32
C PHE A 520 -21.48 -6.43 23.16
N ASP A 521 -22.35 -7.22 22.54
CA ASP A 521 -22.16 -8.67 22.34
C ASP A 521 -22.87 -9.15 21.05
N SER A 522 -22.34 -10.18 20.40
CA SER A 522 -22.78 -10.65 19.08
C SER A 522 -24.16 -11.30 19.10
N GLN A 523 -24.59 -11.85 20.24
CA GLN A 523 -25.94 -12.43 20.40
C GLN A 523 -27.06 -11.39 20.28
N SER A 524 -26.76 -10.10 20.46
CA SER A 524 -27.75 -9.01 20.29
C SER A 524 -27.93 -8.55 18.83
N ILE A 525 -27.14 -9.07 17.89
CA ILE A 525 -27.20 -8.62 16.48
C ILE A 525 -28.48 -9.09 15.80
N ASP A 526 -28.91 -10.34 16.03
CA ASP A 526 -30.10 -10.90 15.39
C ASP A 526 -31.41 -10.20 15.85
N GLU A 527 -31.46 -9.64 17.07
CA GLU A 527 -32.61 -8.87 17.58
C GLU A 527 -32.79 -7.51 16.88
N HIS A 528 -31.72 -6.99 16.26
CA HIS A 528 -31.68 -5.69 15.61
C HIS A 528 -31.40 -5.76 14.10
N LEU A 529 -31.38 -6.97 13.54
CA LEU A 529 -31.50 -7.24 12.12
C LEU A 529 -32.82 -6.62 11.61
N TYR A 530 -32.75 -5.79 10.56
CA TYR A 530 -33.97 -5.27 9.93
C TYR A 530 -34.20 -5.80 8.52
N ALA A 531 -33.15 -6.24 7.84
CA ALA A 531 -33.24 -6.87 6.54
C ALA A 531 -32.00 -7.73 6.24
N HIS A 532 -32.16 -8.68 5.33
CA HIS A 532 -31.06 -9.44 4.71
C HIS A 532 -31.35 -9.66 3.21
N PHE A 533 -30.39 -10.22 2.49
CA PHE A 533 -30.61 -10.67 1.12
C PHE A 533 -30.65 -12.20 1.06
N ASN A 534 -31.47 -12.75 0.16
CA ASN A 534 -31.41 -14.17 -0.17
C ASN A 534 -30.34 -14.46 -1.24
N ASP A 535 -30.08 -15.74 -1.54
CA ASP A 535 -29.12 -16.19 -2.56
C ASP A 535 -29.44 -15.67 -3.98
N ALA A 536 -30.70 -15.28 -4.25
CA ALA A 536 -31.11 -14.65 -5.49
C ALA A 536 -30.88 -13.12 -5.53
N GLY A 537 -30.32 -12.55 -4.46
CA GLY A 537 -30.06 -11.11 -4.32
C GLY A 537 -31.30 -10.26 -4.07
N GLN A 538 -32.41 -10.86 -3.64
CA GLN A 538 -33.64 -10.15 -3.29
C GLN A 538 -33.60 -9.71 -1.82
N LEU A 539 -34.05 -8.49 -1.53
CA LEU A 539 -34.17 -8.00 -0.16
C LEU A 539 -35.34 -8.68 0.56
N ILE A 540 -35.07 -9.23 1.75
CA ILE A 540 -36.06 -9.73 2.72
C ILE A 540 -36.06 -8.76 3.90
N ILE A 541 -37.25 -8.35 4.34
CA ILE A 541 -37.43 -7.45 5.48
C ILE A 541 -37.77 -8.30 6.71
N ASP A 542 -36.92 -8.25 7.73
CA ASP A 542 -37.05 -9.00 8.97
C ASP A 542 -37.75 -8.19 10.06
N ASN A 543 -37.55 -6.86 10.06
CA ASN A 543 -38.19 -5.95 11.00
C ASN A 543 -38.71 -4.68 10.29
N GLN A 544 -40.01 -4.68 9.97
CA GLN A 544 -40.67 -3.59 9.24
C GLN A 544 -40.54 -2.23 9.95
N ALA A 545 -40.62 -2.19 11.29
CA ALA A 545 -40.59 -0.92 12.03
C ALA A 545 -39.20 -0.24 11.96
N ILE A 546 -38.13 -1.03 12.01
CA ILE A 546 -36.75 -0.52 11.84
C ILE A 546 -36.53 -0.17 10.37
N TYR A 547 -36.97 -1.01 9.43
CA TYR A 547 -36.87 -0.75 7.99
C TYR A 547 -37.53 0.57 7.59
N ASP A 548 -38.79 0.80 7.99
CA ASP A 548 -39.56 2.01 7.71
C ASP A 548 -38.87 3.25 8.29
N SER A 549 -38.30 3.14 9.50
CA SER A 549 -37.50 4.19 10.13
C SER A 549 -36.22 4.50 9.33
N VAL A 550 -35.49 3.47 8.90
CA VAL A 550 -34.23 3.63 8.14
C VAL A 550 -34.47 4.29 6.78
N ILE A 551 -35.50 3.88 6.03
CA ILE A 551 -35.82 4.51 4.74
C ILE A 551 -36.39 5.93 4.89
N SER A 552 -37.12 6.21 5.96
CA SER A 552 -37.67 7.56 6.22
C SER A 552 -36.59 8.57 6.62
N ASN A 553 -35.50 8.10 7.24
CA ASN A 553 -34.44 8.95 7.79
C ASN A 553 -33.20 9.10 6.90
N SER A 554 -33.01 8.25 5.87
CA SER A 554 -31.92 8.41 4.90
C SER A 554 -32.39 8.15 3.46
N GLU A 555 -32.30 9.19 2.62
CA GLU A 555 -32.52 9.09 1.17
C GLU A 555 -31.61 8.04 0.52
N ILE A 556 -30.38 7.90 1.03
CA ILE A 556 -29.40 6.93 0.53
C ILE A 556 -29.88 5.50 0.79
N SER A 557 -30.35 5.22 2.02
CA SER A 557 -30.94 3.93 2.37
C SER A 557 -32.23 3.65 1.59
N HIS A 558 -33.11 4.65 1.44
CA HIS A 558 -34.35 4.52 0.67
C HIS A 558 -34.08 4.13 -0.80
N VAL A 559 -33.17 4.82 -1.49
CA VAL A 559 -32.83 4.50 -2.89
C VAL A 559 -32.13 3.14 -2.98
N PHE A 560 -31.18 2.83 -2.09
CA PHE A 560 -30.52 1.53 -2.06
C PHE A 560 -31.53 0.39 -1.88
N LEU A 561 -32.32 0.41 -0.82
CA LEU A 561 -33.21 -0.70 -0.46
C LEU A 561 -34.33 -0.91 -1.48
N ASN A 562 -34.90 0.17 -2.04
CA ASN A 562 -35.91 0.06 -3.10
C ASN A 562 -35.37 -0.58 -4.38
N GLU A 563 -34.11 -0.31 -4.76
CA GLU A 563 -33.51 -0.93 -5.94
C GLU A 563 -33.39 -2.47 -5.79
N PHE A 564 -33.33 -3.01 -4.56
CA PHE A 564 -33.32 -4.46 -4.30
C PHE A 564 -34.69 -5.06 -3.97
N ASN A 565 -35.74 -4.25 -3.87
CA ASN A 565 -37.10 -4.70 -3.54
C ASN A 565 -37.96 -4.79 -4.82
N PRO A 566 -38.20 -5.99 -5.37
CA PRO A 566 -38.92 -6.15 -6.64
C PRO A 566 -40.41 -5.80 -6.57
N TYR A 567 -40.97 -5.49 -5.40
CA TYR A 567 -42.41 -5.24 -5.21
C TYR A 567 -42.78 -3.77 -4.94
N HIS A 568 -41.81 -2.85 -4.79
CA HIS A 568 -42.10 -1.46 -4.43
C HIS A 568 -42.22 -0.47 -5.60
N SER A 569 -41.98 -0.91 -6.85
CA SER A 569 -42.11 -0.06 -8.05
C SER A 569 -43.53 0.43 -8.34
N ASP A 570 -44.55 -0.24 -7.81
CA ASP A 570 -45.96 0.04 -8.13
C ASP A 570 -46.63 1.05 -7.18
N LEU A 571 -46.01 1.37 -6.03
CA LEU A 571 -46.61 2.27 -5.04
C LEU A 571 -46.40 3.75 -5.36
N THR A 572 -45.30 4.12 -6.01
CA THR A 572 -45.05 5.49 -6.49
C THR A 572 -45.91 5.89 -7.68
N GLN A 573 -46.69 4.98 -8.29
CA GLN A 573 -47.73 5.32 -9.27
C GLN A 573 -49.13 5.53 -8.67
N LYS A 574 -49.30 5.39 -7.33
CA LYS A 574 -50.60 5.61 -6.64
C LYS A 574 -50.64 6.82 -5.72
N ILE A 575 -49.59 7.65 -5.74
CA ILE A 575 -49.56 8.97 -5.09
C ILE A 575 -49.17 10.00 -6.17
N GLY A 576 -50.13 10.29 -7.05
CA GLY A 576 -50.05 11.28 -8.14
C GLY A 576 -51.45 11.69 -8.56
#